data_AF-A0A0F6A8S2-F1
#
_entry.id   AF-A0A0F6A8S2-F1
#
_cell.length_a   1.000
_cell.length_b   1.000
_cell.length_c   1.000
_cell.angle_alpha   90.00
_cell.angle_beta   90.00
_cell.angle_gamma   90.00
#
_symmetry.space_group_name_H-M   'P 1'
#
loop_
_entity.id
_entity.type
_entity.pdbx_description
1 polymer ?
#
loop_
_entity_poly.entity_id
_entity_poly.type
_entity_poly.pdbx_seq_one_letter_code
_entity_poly.pdbx_strand_id
1 'polypeptide(L)' 'MNTSAPNEHVLALVNYFALLPLVYFIPDWLAPITGVNKLLHVASVLALIVPVISYLVMPTAVKLLSKKSV' A
#
# COMPACT_ATOMS: atom_id res chain seq x y z
N MET A 1 -23.27 25.03 -13.16
CA MET A 1 -22.25 24.00 -13.50
C MET A 1 -21.71 23.49 -12.18
N ASN A 2 -22.25 22.37 -11.68
CA ASN A 2 -21.85 21.81 -10.39
C ASN A 2 -20.72 20.82 -10.61
N THR A 3 -19.50 21.34 -10.66
CA THR A 3 -18.26 20.57 -10.77
C THR A 3 -17.96 19.96 -9.41
N SER A 4 -18.61 18.84 -9.10
CA SER A 4 -18.27 17.99 -7.97
C SER A 4 -16.88 17.42 -8.22
N ALA A 5 -15.83 18.16 -7.87
CA ALA A 5 -14.46 17.67 -7.84
C ALA A 5 -14.49 16.35 -7.06
N PRO A 6 -14.09 15.20 -7.65
CA PRO A 6 -14.08 13.94 -6.91
C PRO A 6 -13.23 14.13 -5.66
N ASN A 7 -13.79 13.95 -4.47
CA ASN A 7 -13.14 14.33 -3.22
C ASN A 7 -11.77 13.64 -3.10
N GLU A 8 -10.67 14.37 -3.35
CA GLU A 8 -9.30 13.81 -3.28
C GLU A 8 -9.01 13.22 -1.90
N HIS A 9 -9.63 13.79 -0.87
CA HIS A 9 -9.57 13.27 0.49
C HIS A 9 -10.25 11.91 0.64
N VAL A 10 -11.38 11.67 -0.04
CA VAL A 10 -12.05 10.36 -0.01
C VAL A 10 -11.22 9.32 -0.76
N LEU A 11 -10.60 9.70 -1.88
CA LEU A 11 -9.69 8.82 -2.62
C LEU A 11 -8.43 8.47 -1.81
N ALA A 12 -7.83 9.47 -1.18
CA ALA A 12 -6.68 9.29 -0.29
C ALA A 12 -7.04 8.42 0.92
N LEU A 13 -8.24 8.59 1.49
CA LEU A 13 -8.77 7.76 2.57
C LEU A 13 -8.91 6.30 2.15
N VAL A 14 -9.55 6.03 1.00
CA VAL A 14 -9.72 4.66 0.49
C VAL A 14 -8.37 4.01 0.21
N ASN A 15 -7.42 4.75 -0.38
CA ASN A 15 -6.07 4.25 -0.62
C ASN A 15 -5.33 3.96 0.68
N TYR A 16 -5.39 4.87 1.65
CA TYR A 16 -4.77 4.70 2.96
C TYR A 16 -5.34 3.47 3.69
N PHE A 17 -6.67 3.31 3.69
CA PHE A 17 -7.34 2.16 4.28
C PHE A 17 -7.14 0.85 3.51
N ALA A 18 -6.83 0.88 2.22
CA ALA A 18 -6.45 -0.31 1.46
C ALA A 18 -4.98 -0.70 1.72
N LEU A 19 -4.11 0.30 1.96
CA LEU A 19 -2.67 0.13 2.12
C LEU A 19 -2.29 -0.27 3.55
N LEU A 20 -2.97 0.28 4.56
CA LEU A 20 -2.78 -0.07 5.97
C LEU A 20 -2.89 -1.59 6.25
N PRO A 21 -3.99 -2.27 5.88
CA PRO A 21 -4.14 -3.69 6.14
C PRO A 21 -3.10 -4.48 5.37
N LEU A 22 -2.80 -4.10 4.12
CA LEU A 22 -1.78 -4.78 3.32
C LEU A 22 -0.42 -4.78 4.03
N VAL A 23 0.01 -3.64 4.57
CA VAL A 23 1.28 -3.52 5.30
C VAL A 23 1.25 -4.22 6.66
N TYR A 24 0.09 -4.28 7.31
CA TYR A 24 -0.08 -4.93 8.61
C TYR A 24 -0.10 -6.46 8.53
N PHE A 25 -0.74 -7.04 7.51
CA PHE A 25 -0.89 -8.49 7.38
C PHE A 25 0.35 -9.20 6.85
N ILE A 26 1.16 -8.55 6.01
CA ILE A 26 2.36 -9.15 5.40
C ILE A 26 3.41 -9.60 6.45
N PRO A 27 3.77 -8.79 7.46
CA PRO A 27 4.67 -9.19 8.54
C PRO A 27 4.18 -10.43 9.30
N ASP A 28 2.90 -10.48 9.68
CA ASP A 28 2.30 -11.62 10.38
C ASP A 28 2.32 -12.90 9.53
N TRP A 29 2.13 -12.77 8.21
CA TRP A 29 2.29 -13.87 7.26
C TRP A 29 3.73 -14.37 7.16
N LEU A 30 4.72 -13.48 7.29
CA LEU A 30 6.15 -13.81 7.22
C LEU A 30 6.74 -14.26 8.56
N ALA A 31 6.09 -13.95 9.68
CA ALA A 31 6.50 -14.34 11.03
C ALA A 31 6.81 -15.84 11.19
N PRO A 32 6.00 -16.79 10.68
CA PRO A 32 6.32 -18.22 10.78
C PRO A 32 7.54 -18.64 9.93
N ILE A 33 7.93 -17.86 8.93
CA ILE A 33 9.00 -18.22 7.98
C ILE A 33 10.38 -17.77 8.51
N THR A 34 10.43 -16.68 9.28
CA THR A 34 11.68 -16.01 9.67
C THR A 34 12.27 -16.48 11.00
N GLY A 35 11.47 -17.20 11.82
CA GLY A 35 11.92 -17.77 13.09
C GLY A 35 12.38 -16.74 14.13
N VAL A 36 13.26 -17.16 15.05
CA VAL A 36 13.71 -16.41 16.25
C VAL A 36 14.48 -15.12 15.93
N ASN A 37 15.02 -14.99 14.72
CA ASN A 37 15.93 -13.90 14.36
C ASN A 37 15.17 -12.65 13.88
N LYS A 38 14.97 -11.70 14.80
CA LYS A 38 14.24 -10.45 14.55
C LYS A 38 14.80 -9.60 13.39
N LEU A 39 16.12 -9.61 13.19
CA LEU A 39 16.76 -8.88 12.07
C LEU A 39 16.41 -9.51 10.71
N LEU A 40 16.40 -10.83 10.62
CA LEU A 40 15.98 -11.54 9.41
C LEU A 40 14.50 -11.32 9.12
N HIS A 41 13.67 -11.32 10.18
CA HIS A 41 12.25 -11.00 10.04
C HIS A 41 12.02 -9.63 9.40
N VAL A 42 12.62 -8.58 9.97
CA VAL A 42 12.47 -7.21 9.47
C VAL A 42 13.06 -7.07 8.05
N ALA A 43 14.22 -7.67 7.77
CA ALA A 43 14.83 -7.62 6.45
C ALA A 43 13.98 -8.32 5.37
N SER A 44 13.43 -9.50 5.66
CA SER A 44 12.56 -10.24 4.74
C SER A 44 11.25 -9.50 4.50
N VAL A 45 10.65 -8.94 5.55
CA VAL A 45 9.42 -8.13 5.44
C VAL A 45 9.67 -6.91 4.57
N LEU A 46 10.77 -6.16 4.79
CA LEU A 46 11.12 -5.01 3.96
C LEU A 46 11.42 -5.41 2.52
N ALA A 47 12.13 -6.52 2.30
CA ALA A 47 12.43 -7.02 0.95
C ALA A 47 11.16 -7.39 0.16
N LEU A 48 10.07 -7.77 0.83
CA LEU A 48 8.79 -8.07 0.18
C LEU A 48 7.90 -6.82 0.07
N ILE A 49 7.78 -6.03 1.14
CA ILE A 49 6.91 -4.84 1.18
C ILE A 49 7.40 -3.76 0.22
N VAL A 50 8.70 -3.48 0.16
CA VAL A 50 9.27 -2.39 -0.67
C VAL A 50 8.91 -2.54 -2.16
N PRO A 51 9.13 -3.69 -2.82
CA PRO A 51 8.70 -3.86 -4.21
C PRO A 51 7.17 -3.84 -4.34
N VAL A 52 6.41 -4.41 -3.40
CA VAL A 52 4.94 -4.35 -3.43
C VAL A 52 4.44 -2.90 -3.36
N ILE A 53 4.94 -2.08 -2.44
CA ILE A 53 4.53 -0.66 -2.38
C ILE A 53 5.03 0.12 -3.60
N SER A 54 6.25 -0.12 -4.06
CA SER A 54 6.82 0.62 -5.19
C SER A 54 6.15 0.26 -6.53
N TYR A 55 5.68 -0.99 -6.70
CA TYR A 55 5.06 -1.47 -7.94
C TYR A 55 3.55 -1.67 -7.89
N LEU A 56 2.89 -1.69 -6.73
CA LEU A 56 1.43 -1.64 -6.64
C LEU A 56 0.97 -0.24 -6.24
N VAL A 57 1.50 0.34 -5.16
CA VAL A 57 0.92 1.58 -4.60
C VAL A 57 1.19 2.78 -5.51
N MET A 58 2.44 3.00 -5.93
CA MET A 58 2.74 4.11 -6.85
C MET A 58 1.92 4.05 -8.15
N PRO A 59 1.84 2.93 -8.89
CA PRO A 59 1.01 2.89 -10.09
C PRO A 59 -0.48 2.90 -9.80
N THR A 60 -0.95 2.43 -8.65
CA THR A 60 -2.36 2.53 -8.25
C THR A 60 -2.72 3.97 -7.92
N ALA A 61 -1.86 4.69 -7.19
CA ALA A 61 -1.99 6.12 -6.95
C ALA A 61 -1.97 6.90 -8.27
N VAL A 62 -1.01 6.62 -9.16
CA VAL A 62 -0.91 7.27 -10.48
C VAL A 62 -2.10 6.91 -11.38
N LYS A 63 -2.58 5.67 -11.40
CA LYS A 63 -3.80 5.27 -12.15
C LYS A 63 -5.05 5.94 -11.61
N LEU A 64 -5.21 6.02 -10.29
CA LEU A 64 -6.37 6.65 -9.66
C LEU A 64 -6.35 8.16 -9.86
N LEU A 65 -5.17 8.80 -9.81
CA LEU A 65 -4.98 10.21 -10.13
C LEU A 65 -5.20 10.50 -11.63
N SER A 66 -4.65 9.67 -12.54
CA SER A 66 -4.85 9.84 -14.00
C SER A 66 -6.28 9.56 -14.46
N LYS A 67 -6.98 8.61 -13.83
CA LYS A 67 -8.39 8.31 -14.15
C LYS A 67 -9.34 9.46 -13.77
N LYS A 68 -8.88 10.42 -12.98
CA LYS A 68 -9.64 11.61 -12.59
C LYS A 68 -9.45 12.80 -13.56
N SER A 69 -8.53 12.69 -14.52
CA SER A 69 -8.23 13.74 -15.51
C SER A 69 -8.89 13.51 -16.88
N VAL A 70 -9.87 12.60 -16.98
CA VAL A 70 -10.69 12.39 -18.20
C VAL A 70 -12.16 12.35 -17.81
#